data_AF-A0A447QHV5-F1
#
_entry.id   AF-A0A447QHV5-F1
#
_cell.length_a   1.000
_cell.length_b   1.000
_cell.length_c   1.000
_cell.angle_alpha   90.00
_cell.angle_beta   90.00
_cell.angle_gamma   90.00
#
_symmetry.space_group_name_H-M   'P 1'
#
loop_
_entity.id
_entity.type
_entity.pdbx_description
1 polymer ?
#
loop_
_entity_poly.entity_id
_entity_poly.type
_entity_poly.pdbx_seq_one_letter_code
_entity_poly.pdbx_strand_id
1 'polypeptide(L)'
;MPKVVFLPHQDLCPEGAVLDAEQGETILDVALRNGIDIEHACEKSCACTTCHCIVREGFDSLEESSELEDDMLDKAWAWSRKAV
;
A
#
# COMPACT_ATOMS: atom_id res chain seq x y z
N MET A 1 6.65 15.64 -8.12
CA MET A 1 5.50 14.90 -7.56
C MET A 1 5.51 13.52 -8.21
N PRO A 2 5.93 12.47 -7.50
CA PRO A 2 5.86 11.11 -8.01
C PRO A 2 4.41 10.71 -8.35
N LYS A 3 4.26 9.74 -9.25
CA LYS A 3 2.96 9.15 -9.59
C LYS A 3 2.88 7.75 -9.00
N VAL A 4 1.76 7.45 -8.36
CA VAL A 4 1.42 6.10 -7.88
C VAL A 4 0.37 5.52 -8.83
N VAL A 5 0.66 4.34 -9.38
CA VAL A 5 -0.25 3.63 -10.28
C VAL A 5 -0.90 2.49 -9.53
N PHE A 6 -2.21 2.58 -9.30
CA PHE A 6 -3.02 1.48 -8.80
C PHE A 6 -3.45 0.63 -9.98
N LEU A 7 -3.05 -0.64 -9.99
CA LEU A 7 -3.47 -1.58 -11.02
C LEU A 7 -4.97 -1.89 -10.88
N PRO A 8 -5.67 -2.26 -11.97
CA PRO A 8 -7.06 -2.68 -11.93
C PRO A 8 -7.32 -3.74 -10.85
N HIS A 9 -8.24 -3.44 -9.95
CA HIS A 9 -8.71 -4.31 -8.88
C HIS A 9 -10.23 -4.38 -8.89
N GLN A 10 -10.78 -5.59 -8.94
CA GLN A 10 -12.21 -5.85 -9.19
C GLN A 10 -13.14 -5.09 -8.22
N ASP A 11 -12.81 -5.07 -6.93
CA ASP A 11 -13.68 -4.44 -5.91
C ASP A 11 -13.31 -2.98 -5.61
N LEU A 12 -12.02 -2.69 -5.42
CA LEU A 12 -11.55 -1.39 -4.91
C LEU A 12 -11.25 -0.36 -6.01
N CYS A 13 -10.81 -0.80 -7.19
CA CYS A 13 -10.38 0.10 -8.25
C CYS A 13 -10.48 -0.56 -9.65
N PRO A 14 -11.70 -0.78 -10.19
CA PRO A 14 -11.90 -1.63 -11.36
C PRO A 14 -11.11 -1.20 -12.61
N GLU A 15 -10.97 0.11 -12.83
CA GLU A 15 -10.27 0.69 -13.98
C GLU A 15 -8.78 0.95 -13.70
N GLY A 16 -8.32 0.71 -12.46
CA GLY A 16 -7.05 1.22 -11.97
C GLY A 16 -7.07 2.75 -11.83
N ALA A 17 -5.95 3.31 -11.37
CA ALA A 17 -5.80 4.75 -11.22
C ALA A 17 -4.34 5.19 -11.37
N VAL A 18 -4.14 6.42 -11.85
CA VAL A 18 -2.84 7.09 -11.85
C VAL A 18 -2.99 8.35 -11.02
N LEU A 19 -2.37 8.36 -9.84
CA LEU A 19 -2.56 9.39 -8.84
C LEU A 19 -1.25 10.11 -8.56
N ASP A 20 -1.31 11.42 -8.38
CA ASP A 20 -0.15 12.19 -7.92
C ASP A 20 0.03 11.98 -6.42
N ALA A 21 1.26 11.78 -5.95
CA ALA A 21 1.60 11.64 -4.54
C ALA A 21 2.61 12.70 -4.10
N GLU A 22 2.51 13.14 -2.84
CA GLU A 22 3.52 14.00 -2.23
C GLU A 22 4.71 13.17 -1.74
N GLN A 23 5.90 13.77 -1.69
CA GLN A 23 7.08 13.08 -1.17
C GLN A 23 6.91 12.84 0.33
N GLY A 24 7.06 11.59 0.77
CA GLY A 24 6.83 11.17 2.16
C GLY A 24 5.38 10.83 2.49
N GLU A 25 4.46 10.95 1.52
CA GLU A 25 3.08 10.49 1.67
C GLU A 25 3.02 8.95 1.53
N THR A 26 2.20 8.29 2.34
CA THR A 26 2.02 6.83 2.26
C THR A 26 1.15 6.43 1.07
N ILE A 27 1.37 5.23 0.52
CA ILE A 27 0.52 4.69 -0.57
C ILE A 27 -0.95 4.61 -0.12
N LEU A 28 -1.19 4.25 1.15
CA LEU A 28 -2.52 4.18 1.74
C LEU A 28 -3.21 5.56 1.78
N ASP A 29 -2.50 6.62 2.15
CA ASP A 29 -3.07 7.98 2.16
C ASP A 29 -3.45 8.43 0.74
N VAL A 30 -2.58 8.16 -0.24
CA VAL A 30 -2.85 8.43 -1.65
C VAL A 30 -4.11 7.69 -2.11
N ALA A 31 -4.27 6.41 -1.75
CA ALA A 31 -5.44 5.62 -2.10
C ALA A 31 -6.73 6.23 -1.51
N LEU A 32 -6.74 6.44 -0.18
CA LEU A 32 -7.93 6.86 0.55
C LEU A 32 -8.42 8.26 0.13
N ARG A 33 -7.52 9.23 -0.05
CA ARG A 33 -7.93 10.58 -0.46
C ARG A 33 -8.46 10.64 -1.90
N ASN A 34 -8.20 9.61 -2.70
CA ASN A 34 -8.70 9.48 -4.07
C ASN A 34 -9.85 8.46 -4.19
N GLY A 35 -10.41 8.00 -3.07
CA GLY A 35 -11.60 7.16 -3.03
C GLY A 35 -11.36 5.66 -3.29
N ILE A 36 -10.10 5.21 -3.21
CA ILE A 36 -9.76 3.78 -3.22
C ILE A 36 -9.74 3.30 -1.77
N ASP A 37 -10.82 2.63 -1.36
CA ASP A 37 -11.06 2.27 0.04
C ASP A 37 -10.32 0.98 0.45
N ILE A 38 -9.00 1.08 0.56
CA ILE A 38 -8.15 0.00 1.07
C ILE A 38 -8.44 -0.16 2.57
N GLU A 39 -8.76 -1.37 3.02
CA GLU A 39 -9.04 -1.63 4.44
C GLU A 39 -7.82 -1.33 5.33
N HIS A 40 -8.06 -0.72 6.49
CA HIS A 40 -7.00 -0.26 7.41
C HIS A 40 -7.43 -0.41 8.87
N ALA A 41 -7.75 -1.64 9.26
CA ALA A 41 -8.38 -1.97 10.54
C ALA A 41 -7.63 -1.50 11.80
N CYS A 42 -6.30 -1.41 11.76
CA CYS A 42 -5.49 -0.91 12.88
C CYS A 42 -5.30 0.62 12.89
N GLU A 43 -6.04 1.35 12.05
CA GLU A 43 -5.96 2.81 11.96
C GLU A 43 -4.53 3.31 11.68
N LYS A 44 -3.81 2.62 10.77
CA LYS A 44 -2.43 2.96 10.35
C LYS A 44 -1.37 2.82 11.45
N SER A 45 -1.64 1.99 12.46
CA SER A 45 -0.74 1.76 13.61
C SER A 45 0.24 0.59 13.43
N CYS A 46 0.40 0.06 12.21
CA CYS A 46 1.25 -1.10 11.91
C CYS A 46 0.94 -2.34 12.80
N ALA A 47 -0.36 -2.64 13.00
CA ALA A 47 -0.82 -3.72 13.88
C ALA A 47 -1.85 -4.67 13.22
N CYS A 48 -2.01 -4.58 11.90
CA CYS A 48 -2.81 -5.50 11.10
C CYS A 48 -2.18 -5.61 9.69
N THR A 49 -2.78 -6.42 8.82
CA THR A 49 -2.31 -6.64 7.44
C THR A 49 -3.33 -6.23 6.38
N THR A 50 -4.40 -5.52 6.78
CA THR A 50 -5.52 -5.18 5.88
C THR A 50 -5.17 -4.18 4.79
N CYS A 51 -4.17 -3.33 5.04
CA CYS A 51 -3.66 -2.35 4.07
C CYS A 51 -2.55 -2.89 3.14
N HIS A 52 -2.24 -4.18 3.25
CA HIS A 52 -1.17 -4.82 2.49
C HIS A 52 -1.34 -4.61 0.99
N CYS A 53 -0.27 -4.17 0.33
CA CYS A 53 -0.21 -4.02 -1.11
C CYS A 53 1.10 -4.62 -1.67
N ILE A 54 1.21 -4.68 -3.00
CA ILE A 54 2.42 -5.17 -3.68
C ILE A 54 2.93 -4.06 -4.57
N VAL A 55 4.11 -3.54 -4.28
CA VAL A 55 4.78 -2.56 -5.14
C VAL A 55 5.47 -3.31 -6.28
N ARG A 56 4.89 -3.21 -7.48
CA ARG A 56 5.39 -3.89 -8.68
C ARG A 56 6.59 -3.17 -9.30
N GLU A 57 6.63 -1.85 -9.19
CA GLU A 57 7.67 -0.98 -9.74
C GLU A 57 8.00 0.12 -8.72
N GLY A 58 9.29 0.45 -8.58
CA GLY A 58 9.73 1.50 -7.66
C GLY A 58 9.93 1.07 -6.20
N PHE A 59 9.89 -0.24 -5.90
CA PHE A 59 10.11 -0.74 -4.53
C PHE A 59 11.45 -0.28 -3.94
N ASP A 60 12.53 -0.36 -4.72
CA ASP A 60 13.88 0.04 -4.29
C ASP A 60 14.02 1.56 -4.02
N SER A 61 12.99 2.36 -4.33
CA SER A 61 12.96 3.81 -4.03
C SER A 61 12.27 4.14 -2.71
N LEU A 62 11.67 3.16 -2.05
CA LEU A 62 11.05 3.30 -0.73
C LEU A 62 12.08 3.10 0.38
N GLU A 63 11.75 3.56 1.58
CA GLU A 63 12.51 3.21 2.78
C GLU A 63 12.39 1.70 3.06
N GLU A 64 13.42 1.12 3.67
CA GLU A 64 13.35 -0.28 4.10
C GLU A 64 12.27 -0.46 5.17
N SER A 65 11.58 -1.60 5.11
CA SER A 65 10.57 -1.95 6.09
C SER A 65 11.16 -2.02 7.49
N SER A 66 10.37 -1.61 8.48
CA SER A 66 10.76 -1.78 9.89
C SER A 66 10.62 -3.23 10.35
N GLU A 67 11.29 -3.62 11.45
CA GLU A 67 11.13 -4.97 12.03
C GLU A 67 9.67 -5.29 12.38
N LEU A 68 8.92 -4.30 12.91
CA LEU A 68 7.50 -4.48 13.23
C LEU A 68 6.66 -4.73 11.98
N GLU A 69 7.00 -4.07 10.88
CA GLU A 69 6.32 -4.26 9.60
C GLU A 69 6.63 -5.66 9.04
N ASP A 70 7.89 -6.09 9.08
CA ASP A 70 8.29 -7.44 8.67
C ASP A 70 7.52 -8.52 9.48
N ASP A 71 7.37 -8.33 10.80
CA ASP A 71 6.56 -9.20 11.67
C ASP A 71 5.08 -9.25 11.28
N MET A 72 4.53 -8.13 10.77
CA MET A 72 3.16 -8.10 10.25
C MET A 72 3.07 -8.76 8.87
N LEU A 73 4.05 -8.53 8.00
CA LEU A 73 4.11 -9.11 6.66
C LEU A 73 4.21 -10.65 6.70
N ASP A 74 4.90 -11.21 7.69
CA ASP A 74 4.92 -12.66 7.92
C ASP A 74 3.53 -13.26 8.24
N LYS A 75 2.63 -12.43 8.78
CA LYS A 75 1.24 -12.80 9.08
C LYS A 75 0.29 -12.51 7.92
N ALA A 76 0.73 -11.82 6.88
CA ALA A 76 -0.06 -11.53 5.70
C ALA A 76 -0.27 -12.83 4.90
N TRP A 77 -1.43 -13.46 5.06
CA TRP A 77 -1.80 -14.66 4.32
C TRP A 77 -2.16 -14.32 2.87
N ALA A 78 -1.14 -14.25 2.01
CA ALA A 78 -1.13 -14.66 0.59
C ALA A 78 0.12 -14.08 -0.10
N TRP A 79 1.14 -14.92 -0.26
CA TRP A 79 2.20 -14.82 -1.28
C TRP A 79 3.07 -13.56 -1.21
N SER A 80 4.19 -13.74 -0.50
CA SER A 80 5.39 -12.90 -0.49
C SER A 80 5.63 -12.07 -1.76
N ARG A 81 5.42 -10.76 -1.65
CA ARG A 81 6.26 -9.66 -2.19
C ARG A 81 5.72 -8.32 -1.67
N LYS A 82 6.57 -7.65 -0.88
CA LYS A 82 6.36 -6.48 -0.03
C LYS A 82 5.68 -5.27 -0.73
N ALA A 83 4.79 -4.57 -0.02
CA ALA A 83 5.03 -3.25 0.61
C ALA A 83 3.82 -2.79 1.47
N VAL A 84 4.08 -2.10 2.59
CA VAL A 84 3.17 -1.10 3.20
C VAL A 84 3.90 0.22 3.28
#